data_AF-A0A087YQE7-F1
#
_entry.id   AF-A0A087YQE7-F1
#
_cell.length_a   1.000
_cell.length_b   1.000
_cell.length_c   1.000
_cell.angle_alpha   90.00
_cell.angle_beta   90.00
_cell.angle_gamma   90.00
#
_symmetry.space_group_name_H-M   'P 1'
#
loop_
_entity.id
_entity.type
_entity.pdbx_description
1 polymer ?
#
loop_
_entity_poly.entity_id
_entity_poly.type
_entity_poly.pdbx_seq_one_letter_code
_entity_poly.pdbx_strand_id
1 'polypeptide(L)'
;MRTLFTLYLLLIGGPNRTWATGNLTVDSSTDTSRSNYTGYISIGDGSTQEFEFPENTEGVIVISSRYRGSSRNQTVRVRSLDPEVLSVLNVTAGGREGPAGSFIISIRSGFPGRAPLQIQLLDRDRDTVPVLIEERTEYFIRVEPSEGDAATRLLQSGGLSHFTENPVLFALLPLIFVNKCAFGCKVEVEVLRALLRRPMALLLGVLAQFLVMPLYAYCASRLLSLPTALSLGLVITCSAPGGGGGYLYSLLLGGDVTLAISMTLVSTVVATAAMPLSSALYGKLLGVHAALHVPFVKILGTLLFIAIPISLGMLIKLRLPALTRVLLVLIRPFSVVLMVGGIFMAYQMGSSILANVQPQIVAVGVTVPLLGLLVGAGLAKTAGLALPQRKTVSIEVGVQNSLLALAVMQLSFRRVEADFASQAPFIVALSSTSEMLLIVLGSFIWRRLCCP
;
A
#
# COMPACT_ATOMS: atom_id res chain seq x y z
N MET A 1 9.57 -38.06 6.35
CA MET A 1 10.58 -37.28 7.13
C MET A 1 11.95 -37.18 6.46
N ARG A 2 12.09 -37.50 5.16
CA ARG A 2 13.37 -37.40 4.39
C ARG A 2 13.30 -36.48 3.17
N THR A 3 12.18 -35.80 2.95
CA THR A 3 11.95 -34.87 1.84
C THR A 3 11.99 -33.39 2.25
N LEU A 4 12.16 -33.10 3.54
CA LEU A 4 12.25 -31.73 4.10
C LEU A 4 13.70 -31.24 4.31
N PHE A 5 14.70 -32.12 4.16
CA PHE A 5 16.11 -31.78 4.39
C PHE A 5 16.88 -31.45 3.11
N THR A 6 16.32 -31.79 1.93
CA THR A 6 16.97 -31.56 0.63
C THR A 6 16.70 -30.16 0.07
N LEU A 7 15.70 -29.44 0.59
CA LEU A 7 15.39 -28.07 0.16
C LEU A 7 16.25 -27.00 0.87
N TYR A 8 16.95 -27.38 1.94
CA TYR A 8 17.74 -26.47 2.78
C TYR A 8 19.17 -26.24 2.26
N LEU A 9 19.67 -27.09 1.34
CA LEU A 9 21.06 -27.12 0.91
C LEU A 9 21.33 -26.55 -0.50
N LEU A 10 20.31 -25.99 -1.16
CA LEU A 10 20.47 -25.20 -2.40
C LEU A 10 20.61 -23.69 -2.14
N LEU A 11 20.73 -23.29 -0.86
CA LEU A 11 20.69 -21.91 -0.37
C LEU A 11 22.05 -21.19 -0.30
N ILE A 12 23.17 -21.79 -0.73
CA ILE A 12 24.49 -21.13 -0.60
C ILE A 12 25.32 -21.36 -1.86
N GLY A 13 25.31 -20.39 -2.77
CA GLY A 13 26.22 -20.40 -3.92
C GLY A 13 25.98 -19.29 -4.94
N GLY A 14 26.61 -18.13 -4.74
CA GLY A 14 26.92 -17.20 -5.84
C GLY A 14 26.90 -15.71 -5.46
N PRO A 15 27.84 -14.89 -5.96
CA PRO A 15 28.39 -13.78 -5.18
C PRO A 15 28.00 -12.36 -5.65
N ASN A 16 28.15 -11.42 -4.71
CA ASN A 16 28.51 -10.01 -4.85
C ASN A 16 27.92 -9.19 -6.01
N ARG A 17 26.94 -8.35 -5.69
CA ARG A 17 26.78 -7.02 -6.32
C ARG A 17 26.39 -5.98 -5.28
N THR A 18 27.37 -5.17 -4.90
CA THR A 18 27.20 -3.93 -4.15
C THR A 18 26.50 -2.88 -5.03
N TRP A 19 25.37 -2.33 -4.57
CA TRP A 19 24.78 -1.13 -5.16
C TRP A 19 24.47 -0.12 -4.06
N ALA A 20 25.07 1.05 -4.24
CA ALA A 20 25.04 2.18 -3.32
C ALA A 20 23.66 2.84 -3.29
N THR A 21 23.26 3.23 -2.09
CA THR A 21 22.09 4.03 -1.76
C THR A 21 22.33 5.50 -2.10
N GLY A 22 21.37 6.15 -2.75
CA GLY A 22 21.38 7.61 -2.96
C GLY A 22 20.10 8.24 -2.40
N ASN A 23 20.21 8.86 -1.23
CA ASN A 23 19.33 9.96 -0.80
C ASN A 23 20.20 11.21 -0.74
N LEU A 24 19.80 12.25 -1.48
CA LEU A 24 20.43 13.56 -1.48
C LEU A 24 20.03 14.31 -0.21
N THR A 25 20.91 14.28 0.78
CA THR A 25 20.98 15.30 1.83
C THR A 25 22.39 15.87 1.84
N VAL A 26 22.43 17.20 1.86
CA VAL A 26 23.60 18.07 1.90
C VAL A 26 24.57 17.61 2.99
N ASP A 27 25.81 17.30 2.60
CA ASP A 27 26.93 17.25 3.52
C ASP A 27 28.04 18.20 3.03
N SER A 28 28.31 19.19 3.86
CA SER A 28 29.39 20.16 3.69
C SER A 28 30.69 19.51 4.14
N SER A 29 31.42 18.91 3.21
CA SER A 29 32.82 18.59 3.41
C SER A 29 33.62 18.84 2.14
N THR A 30 34.52 19.81 2.23
CA THR A 30 35.67 20.02 1.36
C THR A 30 36.30 18.70 0.96
N ASP A 31 36.13 18.30 -0.30
CA ASP A 31 37.07 17.36 -0.91
C ASP A 31 37.32 17.68 -2.38
N THR A 32 38.56 18.07 -2.63
CA THR A 32 39.16 18.37 -3.92
C THR A 32 39.33 17.08 -4.73
N SER A 33 38.28 16.64 -5.42
CA SER A 33 38.41 15.69 -6.53
C SER A 33 38.11 16.40 -7.85
N ARG A 34 39.18 16.64 -8.62
CA ARG A 34 39.11 17.12 -10.01
C ARG A 34 38.52 16.01 -10.87
N SER A 35 37.20 15.98 -11.03
CA SER A 35 36.57 15.36 -12.19
C SER A 35 36.77 16.29 -13.39
N ASN A 36 37.36 15.75 -14.47
CA ASN A 36 37.56 16.45 -15.74
C ASN A 36 36.21 16.70 -16.43
N TYR A 37 35.42 17.65 -15.93
CA TYR A 37 34.32 18.25 -16.69
C TYR A 37 34.87 19.46 -17.43
N THR A 38 34.95 19.37 -18.75
CA THR A 38 35.55 20.39 -19.64
C THR A 38 34.60 21.55 -19.97
N GLY A 39 33.50 21.72 -19.23
CA GLY A 39 32.47 22.73 -19.47
C GLY A 39 32.27 23.68 -18.28
N TYR A 40 31.86 24.91 -18.56
CA TYR A 40 31.51 25.93 -17.57
C TYR A 40 30.08 25.80 -17.06
N ILE A 41 29.18 25.14 -17.80
CA ILE A 41 27.75 24.97 -17.46
C ILE A 41 27.50 23.61 -16.79
N SER A 42 26.75 23.58 -15.69
CA SER A 42 26.23 22.34 -15.09
C SER A 42 24.81 22.48 -14.53
N ILE A 43 23.99 21.44 -14.65
CA ILE A 43 22.76 21.28 -13.86
C ILE A 43 23.09 20.45 -12.62
N GLY A 44 22.68 20.91 -11.44
CA GLY A 44 23.00 20.23 -10.17
C GLY A 44 24.51 20.16 -9.91
N ASP A 45 24.99 18.98 -9.51
CA ASP A 45 26.41 18.68 -9.29
C ASP A 45 27.18 18.31 -10.59
N GLY A 46 26.47 18.21 -11.72
CA GLY A 46 27.04 17.84 -13.01
C GLY A 46 27.19 16.32 -13.25
N SER A 47 26.74 15.48 -12.31
CA SER A 47 26.83 14.01 -12.42
C SER A 47 25.72 13.41 -13.30
N THR A 48 24.57 14.08 -13.38
CA THR A 48 23.38 13.61 -14.11
C THR A 48 23.11 14.43 -15.37
N GLN A 49 22.79 13.73 -16.46
CA GLN A 49 22.44 14.33 -17.75
C GLN A 49 20.95 14.17 -18.10
N GLU A 50 20.24 13.23 -17.46
CA GLU A 50 18.81 12.97 -17.63
C GLU A 50 18.06 13.34 -16.33
N PHE A 51 16.99 14.14 -16.44
CA PHE A 51 16.16 14.60 -15.33
C PHE A 51 14.69 14.23 -15.55
N GLU A 52 13.96 13.87 -14.50
CA GLU A 52 12.58 13.38 -14.61
C GLU A 52 11.56 14.44 -14.17
N PHE A 53 10.49 14.60 -14.96
CA PHE A 53 9.37 15.51 -14.67
C PHE A 53 8.02 14.82 -14.95
N PRO A 54 6.98 15.04 -14.13
CA PRO A 54 5.63 14.55 -14.43
C PRO A 54 4.98 15.36 -15.57
N GLU A 55 4.17 14.73 -16.42
CA GLU A 55 3.40 15.35 -17.52
C GLU A 55 2.44 16.42 -17.00
N ASN A 56 2.17 17.46 -17.80
CA ASN A 56 1.23 18.53 -17.48
C ASN A 56 1.52 19.25 -16.14
N THR A 57 2.79 19.37 -15.76
CA THR A 57 3.22 20.10 -14.55
C THR A 57 4.16 21.25 -14.87
N GLU A 58 4.22 22.22 -13.96
CA GLU A 58 5.20 23.31 -14.00
C GLU A 58 6.34 23.02 -13.03
N GLY A 59 7.56 23.34 -13.45
CA GLY A 59 8.77 22.97 -12.75
C GLY A 59 9.87 24.02 -12.91
N VAL A 60 10.91 23.86 -12.10
CA VAL A 60 12.06 24.76 -12.10
C VAL A 60 13.36 23.96 -12.18
N ILE A 61 14.28 24.40 -13.03
CA ILE A 61 15.62 23.84 -13.17
C ILE A 61 16.65 24.92 -12.88
N VAL A 62 17.66 24.58 -12.09
CA VAL A 62 18.76 25.49 -11.76
C VAL A 62 20.00 25.10 -12.54
N ILE A 63 20.51 26.03 -13.35
CA ILE A 63 21.78 25.92 -14.05
C ILE A 63 22.83 26.74 -13.31
N SER A 64 23.98 26.13 -13.05
CA SER A 64 25.16 26.79 -12.52
C SER A 64 26.18 27.05 -13.62
N SER A 65 26.80 28.22 -13.62
CA SER A 65 27.91 28.60 -14.49
C SER A 65 29.15 28.90 -13.66
N ARG A 66 30.28 28.26 -13.97
CA ARG A 66 31.60 28.52 -13.37
C ARG A 66 32.46 29.46 -14.22
N TYR A 67 31.89 30.03 -15.30
CA TYR A 67 32.63 30.92 -16.20
C TYR A 67 32.98 32.25 -15.51
N ARG A 68 34.28 32.57 -15.47
CA ARG A 68 34.81 33.83 -14.96
C ARG A 68 35.17 34.76 -16.12
N GLY A 69 34.15 35.36 -16.73
CA GLY A 69 34.28 36.39 -17.76
C GLY A 69 34.60 37.78 -17.21
N SER A 70 35.08 38.67 -18.07
CA SER A 70 35.40 40.07 -17.75
C SER A 70 34.14 40.93 -17.56
N SER A 71 33.04 40.57 -18.23
CA SER A 71 31.76 41.26 -18.09
C SER A 71 30.93 40.69 -16.94
N ARG A 72 30.19 41.58 -16.26
CA ARG A 72 29.23 41.21 -15.21
C ARG A 72 27.90 40.69 -15.77
N ASN A 73 27.73 40.65 -17.10
CA ASN A 73 26.43 40.50 -17.74
C ASN A 73 26.32 39.17 -18.51
N GLN A 74 26.35 38.06 -17.78
CA GLN A 74 26.15 36.72 -18.34
C GLN A 74 24.66 36.43 -18.53
N THR A 75 24.32 35.78 -19.63
CA THR A 75 22.95 35.33 -19.92
C THR A 75 22.98 33.88 -20.38
N VAL A 76 21.98 33.11 -19.95
CA VAL A 76 21.79 31.73 -20.42
C VAL A 76 20.53 31.68 -21.27
N ARG A 77 20.65 31.06 -22.45
CA ARG A 77 19.51 30.76 -23.31
C ARG A 77 19.29 29.25 -23.28
N VAL A 78 18.09 28.84 -22.91
CA VAL A 78 17.69 27.42 -22.89
C VAL A 78 16.55 27.22 -23.85
N ARG A 79 16.66 26.19 -24.69
CA ARG A 79 15.62 25.77 -25.62
C ARG A 79 15.37 24.27 -25.46
N SER A 80 14.11 23.90 -25.43
CA SER A 80 13.73 22.51 -25.65
C SER A 80 13.74 22.24 -27.16
N LEU A 81 14.35 21.13 -27.57
CA LEU A 81 14.30 20.65 -28.95
C LEU A 81 12.99 19.91 -29.27
N ASP A 82 12.19 19.61 -28.24
CA ASP A 82 10.87 19.02 -28.37
C ASP A 82 9.84 19.82 -27.51
N PRO A 83 9.22 20.87 -28.09
CA PRO A 83 8.31 21.75 -27.36
C PRO A 83 6.96 21.11 -27.02
N GLU A 84 6.60 19.99 -27.67
CA GLU A 84 5.37 19.24 -27.35
C GLU A 84 5.54 18.42 -26.08
N VAL A 85 6.75 17.93 -25.82
CA VAL A 85 7.12 17.21 -24.58
C VAL A 85 7.46 18.19 -23.46
N LEU A 86 8.21 19.27 -23.76
CA LEU A 86 8.64 20.22 -22.73
C LEU A 86 8.79 21.63 -23.30
N SER A 87 8.13 22.60 -22.67
CA SER A 87 8.24 24.02 -23.00
C SER A 87 9.05 24.79 -21.96
N VAL A 88 9.96 25.66 -22.42
CA VAL A 88 10.71 26.58 -21.55
C VAL A 88 9.92 27.89 -21.47
N LEU A 89 9.45 28.24 -20.28
CA LEU A 89 8.61 29.41 -20.05
C LEU A 89 9.44 30.67 -19.86
N ASN A 90 10.45 30.62 -18.98
CA ASN A 90 11.33 31.75 -18.72
C ASN A 90 12.72 31.30 -18.27
N VAL A 91 13.70 32.19 -18.40
CA VAL A 91 15.02 32.05 -17.79
C VAL A 91 15.31 33.32 -17.02
N THR A 92 15.57 33.18 -15.72
CA THR A 92 15.86 34.30 -14.81
C THR A 92 17.25 34.12 -14.22
N ALA A 93 17.98 35.21 -14.03
CA ALA A 93 19.27 35.17 -13.36
C ALA A 93 19.04 34.96 -11.85
N GLY A 94 19.51 33.83 -11.33
CA GLY A 94 19.61 33.61 -9.88
C GLY A 94 20.79 34.42 -9.34
N GLY A 95 20.67 34.89 -8.09
CA GLY A 95 21.71 35.68 -7.45
C GLY A 95 23.10 35.03 -7.50
N ARG A 96 24.14 35.87 -7.40
CA ARG A 96 25.54 35.42 -7.44
C ARG A 96 26.00 35.06 -6.02
N GLU A 97 25.83 33.81 -5.62
CA GLU A 97 26.44 33.28 -4.38
C GLU A 97 27.85 32.75 -4.68
N GLY A 98 28.85 33.60 -4.51
CA GLY A 98 30.26 33.25 -4.72
C GLY A 98 30.73 33.35 -6.19
N PRO A 99 31.77 32.58 -6.61
CA PRO A 99 32.38 32.70 -7.93
C PRO A 99 31.57 32.12 -9.10
N ALA A 100 30.41 31.51 -8.83
CA ALA A 100 29.54 30.88 -9.82
C ALA A 100 28.24 31.71 -10.02
N GLY A 101 27.78 31.82 -11.27
CA GLY A 101 26.47 32.37 -11.59
C GLY A 101 25.40 31.29 -11.52
N SER A 102 24.20 31.62 -11.03
CA SER A 102 23.05 30.70 -11.04
C SER A 102 21.96 31.22 -11.96
N PHE A 103 21.26 30.34 -12.66
CA PHE A 103 20.15 30.67 -13.55
C PHE A 103 18.98 29.74 -13.28
N ILE A 104 17.79 30.31 -13.12
CA ILE A 104 16.57 29.60 -12.80
C ILE A 104 15.71 29.56 -14.06
N ILE A 105 15.37 28.35 -14.51
CA ILE A 105 14.59 28.11 -15.71
C ILE A 105 13.24 27.57 -15.29
N SER A 106 12.18 28.29 -15.61
CA SER A 106 10.83 27.76 -15.44
C SER A 106 10.43 26.98 -16.68
N ILE A 107 9.96 25.76 -16.48
CA ILE A 107 9.55 24.82 -17.53
C ILE A 107 8.12 24.37 -17.30
N ARG A 108 7.45 23.96 -18.37
CA ARG A 108 6.16 23.27 -18.34
C ARG A 108 6.25 22.01 -19.18
N SER A 109 5.95 20.87 -18.58
CA SER A 109 5.87 19.60 -19.29
C SER A 109 4.55 19.47 -20.05
N GLY A 110 4.65 19.01 -21.30
CA GLY A 110 3.54 18.59 -22.15
C GLY A 110 3.48 17.07 -22.14
N PHE A 111 3.45 16.42 -23.31
CA PHE A 111 3.26 14.98 -23.47
C PHE A 111 4.40 14.11 -22.90
N PRO A 112 4.15 12.81 -22.63
CA PRO A 112 5.18 11.90 -22.15
C PRO A 112 6.23 11.65 -23.22
N GLY A 113 7.50 11.77 -22.87
CA GLY A 113 8.58 11.66 -23.84
C GLY A 113 9.93 12.07 -23.29
N ARG A 114 10.94 12.09 -24.15
CA ARG A 114 12.28 12.61 -23.83
C ARG A 114 12.49 13.89 -24.63
N ALA A 115 12.64 15.01 -23.93
CA ALA A 115 12.94 16.31 -24.52
C ALA A 115 14.42 16.64 -24.34
N PRO A 116 15.22 16.66 -25.42
CA PRO A 116 16.59 17.16 -25.36
C PRO A 116 16.60 18.67 -25.15
N LEU A 117 17.56 19.15 -24.36
CA LEU A 117 17.77 20.57 -24.09
C LEU A 117 18.98 21.08 -24.85
N GLN A 118 18.84 22.28 -25.41
CA GLN A 118 19.94 23.09 -25.93
C GLN A 118 20.18 24.26 -24.96
N ILE A 119 21.34 24.28 -24.32
CA ILE A 119 21.72 25.29 -23.34
C ILE A 119 22.92 26.07 -23.88
N GLN A 120 22.76 27.38 -24.02
CA GLN A 120 23.79 28.30 -24.51
C GLN A 120 24.13 29.32 -23.42
N LEU A 121 25.40 29.38 -23.02
CA LEU A 121 25.94 30.44 -22.17
C LEU A 121 26.47 31.56 -23.06
N LEU A 122 25.96 32.78 -22.87
CA LEU A 122 26.40 33.96 -23.60
C LEU A 122 26.96 35.00 -22.63
N ASP A 123 28.08 35.60 -23.00
CA ASP A 123 28.63 36.77 -22.31
C ASP A 123 28.41 38.02 -23.16
N ARG A 124 28.02 39.11 -22.50
CA ARG A 124 27.74 40.39 -23.17
C ARG A 124 28.67 41.44 -22.61
N ASP A 125 29.68 41.82 -23.39
CA ASP A 125 30.53 42.96 -23.05
C ASP A 125 29.82 44.28 -23.40
N ARG A 126 30.19 45.38 -22.74
CA ARG A 126 29.52 46.69 -22.89
C ARG A 126 29.45 47.08 -24.38
N ASP A 127 28.22 47.11 -24.91
CA ASP A 127 27.81 47.50 -26.27
C ASP A 127 28.14 46.56 -27.44
N THR A 128 28.47 45.28 -27.20
CA THR A 128 28.67 44.28 -28.28
C THR A 128 27.57 43.22 -28.36
N VAL A 129 27.48 42.54 -29.51
CA VAL A 129 26.60 41.38 -29.74
C VAL A 129 27.00 40.27 -28.76
N PRO A 130 26.04 39.59 -28.08
CA PRO A 130 26.37 38.53 -27.13
C PRO A 130 27.19 37.43 -27.79
N VAL A 131 28.34 37.10 -27.18
CA VAL A 131 29.25 36.07 -27.67
C VAL A 131 28.89 34.75 -27.01
N LEU A 132 28.72 33.70 -27.82
CA LEU A 132 28.50 32.34 -27.33
C LEU A 132 29.80 31.81 -26.70
N ILE A 133 29.75 31.50 -25.41
CA ILE A 133 30.88 30.95 -24.65
C ILE A 133 30.87 29.44 -24.69
N GLU A 134 29.71 28.83 -24.50
CA GLU A 134 29.53 27.39 -24.45
C GLU A 134 28.12 27.00 -24.87
N GLU A 135 28.01 25.87 -25.56
CA GLU A 135 26.75 25.23 -25.91
C GLU A 135 26.78 23.77 -25.47
N ARG A 136 25.72 23.34 -24.78
CA ARG A 136 25.53 21.97 -24.29
C ARG A 136 24.19 21.42 -24.77
N THR A 137 24.20 20.20 -25.31
CA THR A 137 23.03 19.50 -25.88
C THR A 137 22.85 18.08 -25.33
N GLU A 138 23.70 17.67 -24.40
CA GLU A 138 23.70 16.35 -23.77
C GLU A 138 22.68 16.22 -22.62
N TYR A 139 21.95 17.29 -22.30
CA TYR A 139 20.97 17.29 -21.23
C TYR A 139 19.59 16.91 -21.75
N PHE A 140 18.89 16.03 -21.04
CA PHE A 140 17.57 15.53 -21.39
C PHE A 140 16.61 15.67 -20.22
N ILE A 141 15.36 16.00 -20.53
CA ILE A 141 14.25 15.89 -19.57
C ILE A 141 13.32 14.79 -20.05
N ARG A 142 13.11 13.81 -19.20
CA ARG A 142 12.15 12.75 -19.39
C ARG A 142 10.84 13.16 -18.74
N VAL A 143 9.83 13.44 -19.56
CA VAL A 143 8.46 13.66 -19.10
C VAL A 143 7.77 12.32 -18.97
N GLU A 144 7.41 11.96 -17.75
CA GLU A 144 6.64 10.78 -17.46
C GLU A 144 5.15 11.07 -17.52
N PRO A 145 4.32 10.15 -18.04
CA PRO A 145 2.89 10.39 -18.17
C PRO A 145 2.25 10.78 -16.84
N SER A 146 1.44 11.84 -16.88
CA SER A 146 0.57 12.28 -15.80
C SER A 146 -0.30 11.09 -15.55
N GLU A 147 -0.14 10.51 -14.37
CA GLU A 147 -0.74 9.25 -13.97
C GLU A 147 -2.27 9.31 -14.11
N GLY A 148 -2.75 9.08 -15.34
CA GLY A 148 -4.13 9.21 -15.77
C GLY A 148 -4.98 8.15 -15.09
N ASP A 149 -6.02 8.63 -14.40
CA ASP A 149 -7.02 7.88 -13.65
C ASP A 149 -6.50 6.79 -12.72
N ALA A 150 -6.92 6.87 -11.46
CA ALA A 150 -6.82 5.75 -10.53
C ALA A 150 -7.31 4.43 -11.16
N ALA A 151 -8.22 4.46 -12.13
CA ALA A 151 -8.66 3.32 -12.93
C ALA A 151 -7.58 2.72 -13.85
N THR A 152 -6.74 3.52 -14.50
CA THR A 152 -5.64 3.03 -15.35
C THR A 152 -4.48 2.51 -14.50
N ARG A 153 -4.23 3.12 -13.33
CA ARG A 153 -3.32 2.56 -12.32
C ARG A 153 -3.79 1.20 -11.79
N LEU A 154 -5.10 0.93 -11.72
CA LEU A 154 -5.61 -0.40 -11.33
C LEU A 154 -5.30 -1.48 -12.37
N LEU A 155 -5.34 -1.12 -13.65
CA LEU A 155 -5.05 -2.04 -14.75
C LEU A 155 -3.54 -2.20 -14.97
N GLN A 156 -2.74 -1.16 -14.69
CA GLN A 156 -1.29 -1.18 -14.87
C GLN A 156 -0.47 -1.43 -13.59
N SER A 157 -1.00 -1.37 -12.37
CA SER A 157 -0.22 -1.79 -11.19
C SER A 157 0.09 -3.28 -11.34
N GLY A 158 1.36 -3.63 -11.59
CA GLY A 158 1.80 -4.99 -11.94
C GLY A 158 1.42 -6.07 -10.92
N GLY A 159 1.10 -5.68 -9.68
CA GLY A 159 0.55 -6.58 -8.65
C GLY A 159 -0.94 -6.94 -8.83
N LEU A 160 -1.73 -6.10 -9.51
CA LEU A 160 -3.17 -6.31 -9.77
C LEU A 160 -3.49 -6.70 -11.23
N SER A 161 -2.62 -6.41 -12.20
CA SER A 161 -2.74 -6.99 -13.54
C SER A 161 -2.65 -8.53 -13.49
N HIS A 162 -1.80 -9.07 -12.59
CA HIS A 162 -1.79 -10.49 -12.24
C HIS A 162 -3.06 -10.96 -11.51
N PHE A 163 -3.82 -10.09 -10.85
CA PHE A 163 -5.12 -10.45 -10.23
C PHE A 163 -6.13 -10.68 -11.37
N THR A 164 -6.23 -9.72 -12.29
CA THR A 164 -7.25 -9.70 -13.34
C THR A 164 -6.99 -10.70 -14.47
N GLU A 165 -5.76 -11.12 -14.72
CA GLU A 165 -5.46 -12.15 -15.74
C GLU A 165 -5.52 -13.60 -15.22
N ASN A 166 -5.68 -13.79 -13.90
CA ASN A 166 -5.64 -15.13 -13.33
C ASN A 166 -7.01 -15.82 -13.40
N PRO A 167 -7.17 -16.92 -14.17
CA PRO A 167 -8.46 -17.60 -14.33
C PRO A 167 -9.01 -18.13 -13.00
N VAL A 168 -8.13 -18.39 -12.02
CA VAL A 168 -8.52 -18.83 -10.67
C VAL A 168 -9.31 -17.75 -9.94
N LEU A 169 -8.98 -16.46 -10.10
CA LEU A 169 -9.70 -15.38 -9.44
C LEU A 169 -11.17 -15.31 -9.93
N PHE A 170 -11.38 -15.38 -11.24
CA PHE A 170 -12.71 -15.36 -11.83
C PHE A 170 -13.54 -16.57 -11.41
N ALA A 171 -12.91 -17.73 -11.20
CA ALA A 171 -13.58 -18.91 -10.67
C ALA A 171 -13.96 -18.75 -9.17
N LEU A 172 -13.13 -18.09 -8.37
CA LEU A 172 -13.38 -17.88 -6.93
C LEU A 172 -14.48 -16.84 -6.68
N LEU A 173 -14.61 -15.80 -7.51
CA LEU A 173 -15.56 -14.71 -7.29
C LEU A 173 -17.04 -15.16 -7.12
N PRO A 174 -17.62 -15.98 -8.03
CA PRO A 174 -18.98 -16.50 -7.84
C PRO A 174 -19.08 -17.41 -6.62
N LEU A 175 -18.03 -18.18 -6.33
CA LEU A 175 -17.98 -19.04 -5.14
C LEU A 175 -18.02 -18.21 -3.85
N ILE A 176 -17.31 -17.09 -3.80
CA ILE A 176 -17.36 -16.12 -2.68
C ILE A 176 -18.78 -15.59 -2.53
N PHE A 177 -19.42 -15.19 -3.63
CA PHE A 177 -20.79 -14.67 -3.60
C PHE A 177 -21.78 -15.70 -3.04
N VAL A 178 -21.75 -16.93 -3.54
CA VAL A 178 -22.63 -18.01 -3.04
C VAL A 178 -22.32 -18.34 -1.58
N ASN A 179 -21.04 -18.38 -1.19
CA ASN A 179 -20.67 -18.63 0.20
C ASN A 179 -21.17 -17.52 1.14
N LYS A 180 -21.00 -16.24 0.78
CA LYS A 180 -21.54 -15.11 1.55
C LYS A 180 -23.07 -15.15 1.64
N CYS A 181 -23.74 -15.54 0.57
CA CYS A 181 -25.18 -15.76 0.56
C CYS A 181 -25.58 -16.88 1.54
N ALA A 182 -24.85 -17.99 1.54
CA ALA A 182 -25.06 -19.07 2.49
C ALA A 182 -24.83 -18.63 3.95
N PHE A 183 -23.85 -17.77 4.22
CA PHE A 183 -23.68 -17.12 5.53
C PHE A 183 -24.83 -16.18 5.88
N GLY A 184 -25.42 -15.48 4.91
CA GLY A 184 -26.65 -14.69 5.10
C GLY A 184 -27.81 -15.54 5.64
N CYS A 185 -27.91 -16.80 5.21
CA CYS A 185 -28.89 -17.74 5.76
C CYS A 185 -28.68 -18.11 7.24
N LYS A 186 -27.46 -17.91 7.78
CA LYS A 186 -27.14 -18.12 9.21
C LYS A 186 -27.48 -16.93 10.09
N VAL A 187 -27.79 -15.77 9.53
CA VAL A 187 -28.11 -14.57 10.30
C VAL A 187 -29.46 -14.76 11.01
N GLU A 188 -29.50 -14.49 12.31
CA GLU A 188 -30.70 -14.52 13.14
C GLU A 188 -31.18 -13.09 13.40
N VAL A 189 -32.41 -12.78 13.00
CA VAL A 189 -32.96 -11.41 13.06
C VAL A 189 -33.15 -10.98 14.52
N GLU A 190 -33.47 -11.92 15.40
CA GLU A 190 -33.61 -11.72 16.84
C GLU A 190 -32.27 -11.33 17.47
N VAL A 191 -31.20 -12.02 17.10
CA VAL A 191 -29.82 -11.71 17.54
C VAL A 191 -29.40 -10.34 17.01
N LEU A 192 -29.64 -10.06 15.73
CA LEU A 192 -29.35 -8.76 15.14
C LEU A 192 -30.10 -7.62 15.86
N ARG A 193 -31.38 -7.81 16.19
CA ARG A 193 -32.17 -6.83 16.95
C ARG A 193 -31.66 -6.67 18.38
N ALA A 194 -31.23 -7.75 19.03
CA ALA A 194 -30.62 -7.68 20.35
C ALA A 194 -29.29 -6.91 20.34
N LEU A 195 -28.47 -7.09 19.29
CA LEU A 195 -27.22 -6.34 19.10
C LEU A 195 -27.46 -4.84 18.98
N LEU A 196 -28.51 -4.42 18.26
CA LEU A 196 -28.88 -3.00 18.17
C LEU A 196 -29.32 -2.41 19.51
N ARG A 197 -29.91 -3.22 20.41
CA ARG A 197 -30.30 -2.79 21.76
C ARG A 197 -29.13 -2.74 22.74
N ARG A 198 -28.15 -3.62 22.56
CA ARG A 198 -26.95 -3.73 23.42
C ARG A 198 -25.70 -3.86 22.55
N PRO A 199 -25.21 -2.75 21.96
CA PRO A 199 -24.13 -2.76 20.98
C PRO A 199 -22.73 -2.89 21.60
N MET A 200 -22.60 -3.32 22.86
CA MET A 200 -21.33 -3.35 23.57
C MET A 200 -20.24 -4.12 22.80
N ALA A 201 -20.59 -5.28 22.24
CA ALA A 201 -19.65 -6.05 21.43
C ALA A 201 -19.20 -5.33 20.14
N LEU A 202 -20.11 -4.61 19.47
CA LEU A 202 -19.81 -3.81 18.28
C LEU A 202 -18.87 -2.65 18.62
N LEU A 203 -19.16 -1.93 19.70
CA LEU A 203 -18.36 -0.79 20.15
C LEU A 203 -16.94 -1.20 20.55
N LEU A 204 -16.79 -2.32 21.27
CA LEU A 204 -15.47 -2.85 21.64
C LEU A 204 -14.66 -3.27 20.42
N GLY A 205 -15.31 -3.88 19.42
CA GLY A 205 -14.65 -4.19 18.16
C GLY A 205 -14.15 -2.96 17.44
N VAL A 206 -15.01 -1.96 17.25
CA VAL A 206 -14.65 -0.69 16.61
C VAL A 206 -13.52 0.01 17.36
N LEU A 207 -13.60 0.07 18.69
CA LEU A 207 -12.55 0.65 19.54
C LEU A 207 -11.23 -0.10 19.37
N ALA A 208 -11.22 -1.42 19.50
CA ALA A 208 -10.01 -2.21 19.34
C ALA A 208 -9.40 -2.02 17.94
N GLN A 209 -10.24 -2.11 16.91
CA GLN A 209 -9.82 -2.16 15.52
C GLN A 209 -9.34 -0.81 14.98
N PHE A 210 -9.97 0.30 15.35
CA PHE A 210 -9.62 1.61 14.81
C PHE A 210 -8.84 2.50 15.78
N LEU A 211 -8.69 2.11 17.05
CA LEU A 211 -7.86 2.82 18.02
C LEU A 211 -6.62 2.02 18.43
N VAL A 212 -6.82 0.80 18.94
CA VAL A 212 -5.72 0.01 19.53
C VAL A 212 -4.79 -0.55 18.45
N MET A 213 -5.35 -1.12 17.37
CA MET A 213 -4.55 -1.75 16.32
C MET A 213 -3.69 -0.76 15.52
N PRO A 214 -4.18 0.43 15.09
CA PRO A 214 -3.34 1.42 14.42
C PRO A 214 -2.24 1.98 15.34
N LEU A 215 -2.57 2.18 16.62
CA LEU A 215 -1.60 2.64 17.62
C LEU A 215 -0.49 1.60 17.80
N TYR A 216 -0.85 0.32 17.89
CA TYR A 216 0.11 -0.77 17.94
C TYR A 216 1.02 -0.76 16.70
N ALA A 217 0.45 -0.66 15.50
CA ALA A 217 1.23 -0.63 14.26
C ALA A 217 2.25 0.51 14.25
N TYR A 218 1.85 1.71 14.68
CA TYR A 218 2.74 2.85 14.82
C TYR A 218 3.86 2.59 15.83
N CYS A 219 3.52 2.13 17.04
CA CYS A 219 4.51 1.85 18.08
C CYS A 219 5.50 0.76 17.64
N ALA A 220 5.00 -0.32 17.03
CA ALA A 220 5.81 -1.43 16.56
C ALA A 220 6.72 -1.00 15.40
N SER A 221 6.22 -0.15 14.49
CA SER A 221 7.02 0.37 13.38
C SER A 221 8.16 1.27 13.86
N ARG A 222 7.92 2.08 14.89
CA ARG A 222 8.96 2.90 15.55
C ARG A 222 9.97 2.06 16.30
N LEU A 223 9.52 1.06 17.05
CA LEU A 223 10.39 0.17 17.84
C LEU A 223 11.34 -0.63 16.95
N LEU A 224 10.84 -1.12 15.81
CA LEU A 224 11.63 -1.90 14.85
C LEU A 224 12.32 -1.04 13.78
N SER A 225 12.23 0.29 13.90
CA SER A 225 12.80 1.25 12.94
C SER A 225 12.44 0.93 11.49
N LEU A 226 11.17 0.62 11.24
CA LEU A 226 10.69 0.31 9.91
C LEU A 226 10.78 1.56 9.00
N PRO A 227 11.16 1.39 7.73
CA PRO A 227 11.03 2.43 6.72
C PRO A 227 9.63 3.01 6.67
N THR A 228 9.54 4.29 6.33
CA THR A 228 8.29 5.05 6.39
C THR A 228 7.18 4.45 5.53
N ALA A 229 7.49 3.97 4.33
CA ALA A 229 6.54 3.30 3.44
C ALA A 229 5.96 2.01 4.06
N LEU A 230 6.80 1.17 4.68
CA LEU A 230 6.37 -0.04 5.38
C LEU A 230 5.56 0.28 6.64
N SER A 231 5.96 1.30 7.38
CA SER A 231 5.23 1.79 8.55
C SER A 231 3.80 2.22 8.17
N LEU A 232 3.65 2.96 7.07
CA LEU A 232 2.34 3.34 6.55
C LEU A 232 1.55 2.13 6.08
N GLY A 233 2.17 1.20 5.34
CA GLY A 233 1.52 -0.06 4.96
C GLY A 233 0.98 -0.82 6.17
N LEU A 234 1.76 -0.91 7.25
CA LEU A 234 1.37 -1.59 8.48
C LEU A 234 0.24 -0.87 9.21
N VAL A 235 0.31 0.46 9.35
CA VAL A 235 -0.75 1.27 10.00
C VAL A 235 -2.06 1.19 9.24
N ILE A 236 -2.02 1.30 7.91
CA ILE A 236 -3.22 1.19 7.08
C ILE A 236 -3.80 -0.22 7.13
N THR A 237 -2.96 -1.24 7.15
CA THR A 237 -3.40 -2.62 7.39
C THR A 237 -4.10 -2.74 8.74
N CYS A 238 -3.53 -2.14 9.78
CA CYS A 238 -4.08 -2.17 11.14
C CYS A 238 -5.27 -1.23 11.35
N SER A 239 -5.59 -0.39 10.36
CA SER A 239 -6.75 0.48 10.34
C SER A 239 -7.85 -0.08 9.42
N ALA A 240 -7.65 -1.27 8.87
CA ALA A 240 -8.61 -1.89 7.98
C ALA A 240 -9.78 -2.51 8.77
N PRO A 241 -11.00 -2.54 8.21
CA PRO A 241 -12.15 -3.21 8.82
C PRO A 241 -11.95 -4.73 8.89
N GLY A 242 -12.91 -5.43 9.50
CA GLY A 242 -12.88 -6.89 9.61
C GLY A 242 -12.68 -7.57 8.25
N GLY A 243 -11.84 -8.60 8.22
CA GLY A 243 -11.47 -9.33 7.00
C GLY A 243 -12.53 -10.31 6.53
N GLY A 244 -12.55 -10.60 5.23
CA GLY A 244 -13.56 -11.45 4.59
C GLY A 244 -13.66 -12.90 5.10
N GLY A 245 -12.72 -13.36 5.94
CA GLY A 245 -12.74 -14.68 6.57
C GLY A 245 -13.19 -14.69 8.05
N GLY A 246 -13.38 -13.53 8.70
CA GLY A 246 -13.63 -13.45 10.15
C GLY A 246 -14.89 -14.19 10.62
N TYR A 247 -16.00 -14.02 9.89
CA TYR A 247 -17.25 -14.74 10.18
C TYR A 247 -17.17 -16.26 9.92
N LEU A 248 -16.29 -16.70 9.02
CA LEU A 248 -16.02 -18.13 8.78
C LEU A 248 -15.22 -18.73 9.92
N TYR A 249 -14.14 -18.09 10.35
CA TYR A 249 -13.38 -18.53 11.52
C TYR A 249 -14.26 -18.53 12.77
N SER A 250 -15.13 -17.52 12.93
CA SER A 250 -16.13 -17.48 13.99
C SER A 250 -17.05 -18.70 13.93
N LEU A 251 -17.58 -19.07 12.75
CA LEU A 251 -18.40 -20.27 12.60
C LEU A 251 -17.64 -21.56 13.01
N LEU A 252 -16.40 -21.72 12.56
CA LEU A 252 -15.60 -22.93 12.82
C LEU A 252 -15.20 -23.07 14.29
N LEU A 253 -14.90 -21.94 14.95
CA LEU A 253 -14.45 -21.90 16.35
C LEU A 253 -15.61 -21.80 17.36
N GLY A 254 -16.86 -21.78 16.89
CA GLY A 254 -18.05 -21.69 17.74
C GLY A 254 -18.26 -20.30 18.35
N GLY A 255 -17.96 -19.26 17.58
CA GLY A 255 -18.36 -17.89 17.84
C GLY A 255 -19.77 -17.57 17.34
N ASP A 256 -20.23 -16.37 17.64
CA ASP A 256 -21.49 -15.81 17.14
C ASP A 256 -21.29 -15.26 15.72
N VAL A 257 -21.90 -15.94 14.73
CA VAL A 257 -21.79 -15.59 13.30
C VAL A 257 -22.59 -14.34 12.95
N THR A 258 -23.74 -14.14 13.59
CA THR A 258 -24.57 -12.94 13.37
C THR A 258 -23.84 -11.70 13.86
N LEU A 259 -23.19 -11.79 15.03
CA LEU A 259 -22.32 -10.74 15.54
C LEU A 259 -21.14 -10.50 14.60
N ALA A 260 -20.48 -11.54 14.09
CA ALA A 260 -19.31 -11.39 13.21
C ALA A 260 -19.67 -10.59 11.95
N ILE A 261 -20.75 -11.00 11.27
CA ILE A 261 -21.26 -10.30 10.08
C ILE A 261 -21.61 -8.84 10.40
N SER A 262 -22.26 -8.60 11.54
CA SER A 262 -22.64 -7.25 11.96
C SER A 262 -21.41 -6.38 12.24
N MET A 263 -20.40 -6.93 12.91
CA MET A 263 -19.12 -6.26 13.17
C MET A 263 -18.38 -5.93 11.88
N THR A 264 -18.30 -6.86 10.93
CA THR A 264 -17.67 -6.62 9.64
C THR A 264 -18.38 -5.50 8.86
N LEU A 265 -19.72 -5.50 8.82
CA LEU A 265 -20.49 -4.46 8.12
C LEU A 265 -20.31 -3.08 8.78
N VAL A 266 -20.45 -3.00 10.11
CA VAL A 266 -20.28 -1.75 10.86
C VAL A 266 -18.84 -1.24 10.73
N SER A 267 -17.84 -2.10 10.90
CA SER A 267 -16.44 -1.70 10.75
C SER A 267 -16.14 -1.24 9.32
N THR A 268 -16.69 -1.88 8.29
CA THR A 268 -16.49 -1.45 6.89
C THR A 268 -17.07 -0.05 6.63
N VAL A 269 -18.22 0.28 7.25
CA VAL A 269 -18.77 1.64 7.20
C VAL A 269 -17.86 2.62 7.94
N VAL A 270 -17.43 2.28 9.17
CA VAL A 270 -16.54 3.13 9.98
C VAL A 270 -15.18 3.35 9.29
N ALA A 271 -14.67 2.36 8.56
CA ALA A 271 -13.41 2.43 7.84
C ALA A 271 -13.37 3.58 6.80
N THR A 272 -14.54 3.98 6.26
CA THR A 272 -14.62 5.14 5.35
C THR A 272 -14.06 6.42 5.96
N ALA A 273 -14.25 6.63 7.27
CA ALA A 273 -13.72 7.78 8.00
C ALA A 273 -12.44 7.44 8.77
N ALA A 274 -12.36 6.25 9.37
CA ALA A 274 -11.26 5.86 10.22
C ALA A 274 -9.96 5.63 9.44
N MET A 275 -9.99 5.02 8.23
CA MET A 275 -8.76 4.79 7.45
C MET A 275 -8.09 6.11 6.98
N PRO A 276 -8.82 7.09 6.42
CA PRO A 276 -8.22 8.40 6.09
C PRO A 276 -7.71 9.14 7.33
N LEU A 277 -8.45 9.07 8.44
CA LEU A 277 -8.05 9.72 9.69
C LEU A 277 -6.75 9.12 10.24
N SER A 278 -6.65 7.79 10.30
CA SER A 278 -5.43 7.08 10.68
C SER A 278 -4.28 7.42 9.74
N SER A 279 -4.53 7.45 8.42
CA SER A 279 -3.53 7.84 7.43
C SER A 279 -2.97 9.24 7.71
N ALA A 280 -3.84 10.23 7.90
CA ALA A 280 -3.45 11.62 8.14
C ALA A 280 -2.70 11.78 9.46
N LEU A 281 -3.20 11.16 10.54
CA LEU A 281 -2.62 11.25 11.87
C LEU A 281 -1.24 10.59 11.92
N TYR A 282 -1.16 9.32 11.55
CA TYR A 282 0.09 8.56 11.65
C TYR A 282 1.06 8.91 10.53
N GLY A 283 0.58 9.35 9.36
CA GLY A 283 1.43 9.92 8.31
C GLY A 283 2.21 11.13 8.82
N LYS A 284 1.52 12.07 9.47
CA LYS A 284 2.16 13.24 10.10
C LYS A 284 3.16 12.82 11.19
N LEU A 285 2.80 11.87 12.05
CA LEU A 285 3.68 11.36 13.11
C LEU A 285 4.92 10.61 12.58
N LEU A 286 4.85 10.08 11.36
CA LEU A 286 5.95 9.41 10.68
C LEU A 286 6.74 10.36 9.76
N GLY A 287 6.38 11.65 9.69
CA GLY A 287 7.06 12.66 8.86
C GLY A 287 6.63 12.69 7.39
N VAL A 288 5.54 12.02 7.03
CA VAL A 288 4.97 12.04 5.67
C VAL A 288 3.92 13.12 5.58
N HIS A 289 4.12 14.06 4.66
CA HIS A 289 3.24 15.21 4.46
C HIS A 289 2.10 14.93 3.46
N ALA A 290 2.16 13.81 2.75
CA ALA A 290 1.12 13.37 1.84
C ALA A 290 0.09 12.50 2.59
N ALA A 291 -1.19 12.90 2.53
CA ALA A 291 -2.29 12.03 2.92
C ALA A 291 -2.44 10.90 1.87
N LEU A 292 -2.51 9.65 2.31
CA LEU A 292 -2.73 8.53 1.40
C LEU A 292 -4.10 8.66 0.76
N HIS A 293 -4.19 8.37 -0.54
CA HIS A 293 -5.46 8.37 -1.25
C HIS A 293 -6.28 7.14 -0.87
N VAL A 294 -7.16 7.29 0.12
CA VAL A 294 -8.05 6.21 0.53
C VAL A 294 -9.17 6.05 -0.50
N PRO A 295 -9.28 4.87 -1.15
CA PRO A 295 -10.24 4.66 -2.22
C PRO A 295 -11.66 4.43 -1.67
N PHE A 296 -12.40 5.51 -1.43
CA PHE A 296 -13.79 5.45 -0.95
C PHE A 296 -14.68 4.53 -1.80
N VAL A 297 -14.52 4.57 -3.13
CA VAL A 297 -15.24 3.69 -4.06
C VAL A 297 -14.94 2.22 -3.80
N LYS A 298 -13.69 1.86 -3.45
CA LYS A 298 -13.35 0.47 -3.11
C LYS A 298 -13.91 0.06 -1.75
N ILE A 299 -13.89 0.94 -0.75
CA ILE A 299 -14.51 0.65 0.55
C ILE A 299 -16.01 0.40 0.36
N LEU A 300 -16.70 1.28 -0.38
CA LEU A 300 -18.11 1.09 -0.72
C LEU A 300 -18.33 -0.19 -1.54
N GLY A 301 -17.46 -0.48 -2.50
CA GLY A 301 -17.48 -1.73 -3.26
C GLY A 301 -17.34 -2.96 -2.36
N THR A 302 -16.42 -2.97 -1.40
CA THR A 302 -16.28 -4.07 -0.43
C THR A 302 -17.50 -4.19 0.47
N LEU A 303 -18.08 -3.08 0.91
CA LEU A 303 -19.30 -3.06 1.71
C LEU A 303 -20.45 -3.68 0.91
N LEU A 304 -20.68 -3.25 -0.32
CA LEU A 304 -21.73 -3.77 -1.19
C LEU A 304 -21.50 -5.26 -1.51
N PHE A 305 -20.26 -5.65 -1.79
CA PHE A 305 -19.90 -7.05 -2.06
C PHE A 305 -20.11 -7.97 -0.85
N ILE A 306 -20.11 -7.45 0.38
CA ILE A 306 -20.49 -8.17 1.59
C ILE A 306 -22.01 -8.11 1.81
N ALA A 307 -22.58 -6.91 1.78
CA ALA A 307 -23.96 -6.64 2.17
C ALA A 307 -24.98 -7.26 1.21
N ILE A 308 -24.76 -7.19 -0.11
CA ILE A 308 -25.69 -7.71 -1.13
C ILE A 308 -25.91 -9.22 -0.98
N PRO A 309 -24.88 -10.08 -1.05
CA PRO A 309 -25.10 -11.53 -0.93
C PRO A 309 -25.65 -11.91 0.44
N ILE A 310 -25.20 -11.27 1.53
CA ILE A 310 -25.72 -11.56 2.87
C ILE A 310 -27.21 -11.21 2.98
N SER A 311 -27.61 -10.05 2.47
CA SER A 311 -29.03 -9.63 2.45
C SER A 311 -29.88 -10.57 1.61
N LEU A 312 -29.36 -11.03 0.47
CA LEU A 312 -30.01 -12.04 -0.36
C LEU A 312 -30.15 -13.38 0.40
N GLY A 313 -29.13 -13.80 1.13
CA GLY A 313 -29.17 -14.99 1.98
C GLY A 313 -30.20 -14.90 3.10
N MET A 314 -30.33 -13.73 3.74
CA MET A 314 -31.38 -13.47 4.72
C MET A 314 -32.77 -13.54 4.10
N LEU A 315 -32.95 -12.99 2.89
CA LEU A 315 -34.22 -13.07 2.17
C LEU A 315 -34.57 -14.51 1.78
N ILE A 316 -33.59 -15.29 1.32
CA ILE A 316 -33.73 -16.72 1.02
C ILE A 316 -34.14 -17.50 2.27
N LYS A 317 -33.54 -17.20 3.43
CA LYS A 317 -33.92 -17.81 4.72
C LYS A 317 -35.41 -17.64 5.01
N LEU A 318 -35.94 -16.45 4.74
CA LEU A 318 -37.35 -16.10 5.00
C LEU A 318 -38.32 -16.70 3.99
N ARG A 319 -37.94 -16.79 2.71
CA ARG A 319 -38.86 -17.14 1.61
C ARG A 319 -38.72 -18.57 1.11
N LEU A 320 -37.54 -19.18 1.22
CA LEU A 320 -37.17 -20.43 0.56
C LEU A 320 -36.43 -21.38 1.54
N PRO A 321 -37.13 -22.03 2.48
CA PRO A 321 -36.52 -22.90 3.48
C PRO A 321 -35.82 -24.13 2.87
N ALA A 322 -36.31 -24.62 1.72
CA ALA A 322 -35.65 -25.72 0.99
C ALA A 322 -34.25 -25.32 0.49
N LEU A 323 -34.14 -24.15 -0.16
CA LEU A 323 -32.85 -23.63 -0.64
C LEU A 323 -31.90 -23.30 0.52
N THR A 324 -32.45 -22.79 1.62
CA THR A 324 -31.70 -22.52 2.86
C THR A 324 -30.97 -23.77 3.34
N ARG A 325 -31.65 -24.93 3.41
CA ARG A 325 -31.01 -26.19 3.84
C ARG A 325 -29.81 -26.56 2.97
N VAL A 326 -29.92 -26.39 1.66
CA VAL A 326 -28.82 -26.66 0.72
C VAL A 326 -27.65 -25.70 0.95
N LEU A 327 -27.92 -24.39 0.99
CA LEU A 327 -26.89 -23.37 1.20
C LEU A 327 -26.13 -23.58 2.51
N LEU A 328 -26.82 -23.92 3.59
CA LEU A 328 -26.20 -24.18 4.89
C LEU A 328 -25.19 -25.34 4.84
N VAL A 329 -25.44 -26.38 4.06
CA VAL A 329 -24.52 -27.51 3.88
C VAL A 329 -23.29 -27.09 3.05
N LEU A 330 -23.47 -26.18 2.08
CA LEU A 330 -22.40 -25.69 1.21
C LEU A 330 -21.41 -24.73 1.89
N ILE A 331 -21.78 -24.13 3.02
CA ILE A 331 -20.92 -23.16 3.74
C ILE A 331 -19.52 -23.74 3.97
N ARG A 332 -19.41 -24.93 4.57
CA ARG A 332 -18.11 -25.53 4.94
C ARG A 332 -17.24 -25.87 3.72
N PRO A 333 -17.69 -26.66 2.73
CA PRO A 333 -16.84 -27.01 1.60
C PRO A 333 -16.41 -25.78 0.79
N PHE A 334 -17.32 -24.83 0.55
CA PHE A 334 -16.97 -23.61 -0.19
C PHE A 334 -15.97 -22.77 0.58
N SER A 335 -16.15 -22.64 1.88
CA SER A 335 -15.23 -21.92 2.75
C SER A 335 -13.81 -22.52 2.75
N VAL A 336 -13.68 -23.84 2.76
CA VAL A 336 -12.37 -24.51 2.66
C VAL A 336 -11.73 -24.26 1.28
N VAL A 337 -12.50 -24.41 0.20
CA VAL A 337 -12.02 -24.13 -1.16
C VAL A 337 -11.56 -22.68 -1.29
N LEU A 338 -12.32 -21.72 -0.73
CA LEU A 338 -11.97 -20.31 -0.74
C LEU A 338 -10.71 -20.01 0.08
N MET A 339 -10.51 -20.65 1.24
CA MET A 339 -9.28 -20.51 2.02
C MET A 339 -8.06 -21.03 1.24
N VAL A 340 -8.13 -22.26 0.72
CA VAL A 340 -7.01 -22.88 -0.01
C VAL A 340 -6.74 -22.13 -1.31
N GLY A 341 -7.77 -21.77 -2.05
CA GLY A 341 -7.67 -20.95 -3.26
C GLY A 341 -7.08 -19.57 -2.98
N GLY A 342 -7.47 -18.94 -1.86
CA GLY A 342 -6.91 -17.66 -1.41
C GLY A 342 -5.43 -17.75 -1.06
N ILE A 343 -5.00 -18.80 -0.34
CA ILE A 343 -3.59 -19.04 -0.02
C ILE A 343 -2.78 -19.32 -1.29
N PHE A 344 -3.31 -20.13 -2.20
CA PHE A 344 -2.67 -20.41 -3.49
C PHE A 344 -2.49 -19.13 -4.32
N MET A 345 -3.54 -18.31 -4.41
CA MET A 345 -3.46 -17.00 -5.07
C MET A 345 -2.44 -16.10 -4.38
N ALA A 346 -2.46 -16.01 -3.06
CA ALA A 346 -1.47 -15.23 -2.33
C ALA A 346 -0.05 -15.69 -2.66
N TYR A 347 0.25 -16.99 -2.62
CA TYR A 347 1.57 -17.53 -2.96
C TYR A 347 2.02 -17.16 -4.38
N GLN A 348 1.13 -17.33 -5.38
CA GLN A 348 1.44 -16.99 -6.77
C GLN A 348 1.80 -15.50 -6.95
N MET A 349 1.16 -14.62 -6.17
CA MET A 349 1.34 -13.17 -6.26
C MET A 349 2.44 -12.63 -5.35
N GLY A 350 2.73 -13.36 -4.28
CA GLY A 350 3.67 -12.93 -3.26
C GLY A 350 5.10 -12.90 -3.74
N SER A 351 5.45 -13.62 -4.81
CA SER A 351 6.83 -13.71 -5.31
C SER A 351 7.41 -12.34 -5.73
N SER A 352 6.59 -11.45 -6.29
CA SER A 352 7.00 -10.09 -6.65
C SER A 352 6.99 -9.13 -5.46
N ILE A 353 5.97 -9.20 -4.59
CA ILE A 353 5.83 -8.32 -3.42
C ILE A 353 6.89 -8.64 -2.36
N LEU A 354 7.16 -9.92 -2.12
CA LEU A 354 8.14 -10.41 -1.14
C LEU A 354 9.58 -10.39 -1.69
N ALA A 355 9.80 -9.95 -2.93
CA ALA A 355 11.14 -9.72 -3.44
C ALA A 355 11.85 -8.69 -2.53
N ASN A 356 12.98 -9.07 -1.95
CA ASN A 356 13.72 -8.26 -0.97
C ASN A 356 12.89 -7.88 0.28
N VAL A 357 12.05 -8.79 0.77
CA VAL A 357 11.28 -8.56 2.01
C VAL A 357 12.20 -8.25 3.20
N GLN A 358 11.84 -7.22 3.97
CA GLN A 358 12.56 -6.90 5.20
C GLN A 358 12.18 -7.88 6.33
N PRO A 359 13.16 -8.50 7.02
CA PRO A 359 12.87 -9.40 8.15
C PRO A 359 12.03 -8.75 9.27
N GLN A 360 12.22 -7.45 9.48
CA GLN A 360 11.51 -6.67 10.49
C GLN A 360 10.00 -6.62 10.20
N ILE A 361 9.58 -6.46 8.93
CA ILE A 361 8.16 -6.45 8.59
C ILE A 361 7.55 -7.85 8.73
N VAL A 362 8.31 -8.90 8.48
CA VAL A 362 7.88 -10.29 8.73
C VAL A 362 7.65 -10.51 10.21
N ALA A 363 8.59 -10.10 11.06
CA ALA A 363 8.51 -10.26 12.50
C ALA A 363 7.27 -9.57 13.10
N VAL A 364 7.01 -8.31 12.72
CA VAL A 364 5.82 -7.59 13.21
C VAL A 364 4.53 -8.03 12.52
N GLY A 365 4.59 -8.43 11.25
CA GLY A 365 3.43 -8.87 10.51
C GLY A 365 2.80 -10.12 11.11
N VAL A 366 3.63 -11.03 11.64
CA VAL A 366 3.19 -12.23 12.38
C VAL A 366 2.53 -11.87 13.72
N THR A 367 2.94 -10.79 14.37
CA THR A 367 2.39 -10.43 15.68
C THR A 367 1.08 -9.65 15.58
N VAL A 368 0.75 -9.05 14.42
CA VAL A 368 -0.49 -8.27 14.23
C VAL A 368 -1.75 -9.11 14.52
N PRO A 369 -1.97 -10.29 13.91
CA PRO A 369 -3.22 -11.02 14.14
C PRO A 369 -3.28 -11.62 15.54
N LEU A 370 -2.15 -12.11 16.07
CA LEU A 370 -2.03 -12.55 17.47
C LEU A 370 -2.42 -11.45 18.45
N LEU A 371 -1.89 -10.24 18.27
CA LEU A 371 -2.22 -9.11 19.14
C LEU A 371 -3.70 -8.75 19.02
N GLY A 372 -4.24 -8.71 17.80
CA GLY A 372 -5.66 -8.41 17.60
C GLY A 372 -6.58 -9.44 18.26
N LEU A 373 -6.24 -10.72 18.14
CA LEU A 373 -6.92 -11.80 18.86
C LEU A 373 -6.89 -11.57 20.37
N LEU A 374 -5.71 -11.27 20.94
CA LEU A 374 -5.53 -11.05 22.37
C LEU A 374 -6.28 -9.81 22.87
N VAL A 375 -6.17 -8.68 22.17
CA VAL A 375 -6.85 -7.43 22.51
C VAL A 375 -8.36 -7.63 22.44
N GLY A 376 -8.88 -8.18 21.35
CA GLY A 376 -10.31 -8.42 21.21
C GLY A 376 -10.85 -9.38 22.27
N ALA A 377 -10.12 -10.46 22.58
CA ALA A 377 -10.49 -11.38 23.65
C ALA A 377 -10.45 -10.72 25.04
N GLY A 378 -9.42 -9.92 25.32
CA GLY A 378 -9.24 -9.20 26.58
C GLY A 378 -10.34 -8.17 26.83
N LEU A 379 -10.62 -7.32 25.85
CA LEU A 379 -11.69 -6.32 25.93
C LEU A 379 -13.07 -6.98 26.05
N ALA A 380 -13.34 -8.02 25.27
CA ALA A 380 -14.60 -8.74 25.36
C ALA A 380 -14.77 -9.48 26.71
N LYS A 381 -13.67 -9.98 27.29
CA LYS A 381 -13.67 -10.63 28.60
C LYS A 381 -13.93 -9.63 29.72
N THR A 382 -13.25 -8.49 29.71
CA THR A 382 -13.42 -7.43 30.73
C THR A 382 -14.81 -6.81 30.69
N ALA A 383 -15.42 -6.71 29.50
CA ALA A 383 -16.80 -6.27 29.34
C ALA A 383 -17.86 -7.35 29.66
N GLY A 384 -17.45 -8.54 30.14
CA GLY A 384 -18.37 -9.58 30.59
C GLY A 384 -19.18 -10.27 29.48
N LEU A 385 -18.76 -10.19 28.21
CA LEU A 385 -19.49 -10.78 27.09
C LEU A 385 -19.58 -12.32 27.20
N ALA A 386 -20.55 -12.96 26.54
CA ALA A 386 -20.64 -14.43 26.52
C ALA A 386 -19.48 -15.04 25.71
N LEU A 387 -19.11 -16.30 25.98
CA LEU A 387 -17.98 -16.96 25.30
C LEU A 387 -18.07 -16.92 23.76
N PRO A 388 -19.22 -17.17 23.10
CA PRO A 388 -19.33 -17.05 21.64
C PRO A 388 -19.05 -15.62 21.15
N GLN A 389 -19.53 -14.61 21.87
CA GLN A 389 -19.29 -13.20 21.53
C GLN A 389 -17.83 -12.80 21.75
N ARG A 390 -17.19 -13.29 22.83
CA ARG A 390 -15.75 -13.06 23.06
C ARG A 390 -14.88 -13.61 21.94
N LYS A 391 -15.17 -14.82 21.47
CA LYS A 391 -14.48 -15.42 20.32
C LYS A 391 -14.69 -14.58 19.07
N THR A 392 -15.92 -14.16 18.79
CA THR A 392 -16.21 -13.33 17.63
C THR A 392 -15.47 -11.99 17.66
N VAL A 393 -15.52 -11.26 18.78
CA VAL A 393 -14.81 -9.97 18.92
C VAL A 393 -13.30 -10.16 18.76
N SER A 394 -12.72 -11.21 19.37
CA SER A 394 -11.32 -11.58 19.19
C SER A 394 -10.94 -11.81 17.72
N ILE A 395 -11.74 -12.60 17.01
CA ILE A 395 -11.50 -12.95 15.60
C ILE A 395 -11.67 -11.73 14.69
N GLU A 396 -12.72 -10.92 14.86
CA GLU A 396 -12.94 -9.73 14.02
C GLU A 396 -11.86 -8.66 14.20
N VAL A 397 -11.29 -8.53 15.41
CA VAL A 397 -10.16 -7.63 15.65
C VAL A 397 -8.86 -8.20 15.08
N GLY A 398 -8.60 -9.50 15.23
CA GLY A 398 -7.38 -10.16 14.74
C GLY A 398 -7.35 -10.37 13.22
N VAL A 399 -8.49 -10.62 12.59
CA VAL A 399 -8.62 -10.85 11.15
C VAL A 399 -9.02 -9.55 10.47
N GLN A 400 -8.05 -8.83 9.94
CA GLN A 400 -8.26 -7.56 9.25
C GLN A 400 -8.38 -7.74 7.74
N ASN A 401 -8.97 -6.76 7.06
CA ASN A 401 -9.09 -6.75 5.61
C ASN A 401 -7.82 -6.24 4.93
N SER A 402 -6.79 -7.08 4.95
CA SER A 402 -5.48 -6.76 4.36
C SER A 402 -5.53 -6.54 2.83
N LEU A 403 -6.50 -7.13 2.12
CA LEU A 403 -6.68 -6.88 0.68
C LEU A 403 -7.12 -5.45 0.40
N LEU A 404 -8.00 -4.89 1.24
CA LEU A 404 -8.37 -3.48 1.16
C LEU A 404 -7.17 -2.57 1.43
N ALA A 405 -6.35 -2.90 2.44
CA ALA A 405 -5.14 -2.15 2.74
C ALA A 405 -4.10 -2.21 1.60
N LEU A 406 -3.87 -3.39 1.00
CA LEU A 406 -3.04 -3.55 -0.19
C LEU A 406 -3.55 -2.68 -1.34
N ALA A 407 -4.87 -2.68 -1.56
CA ALA A 407 -5.50 -1.85 -2.57
C ALA A 407 -5.35 -0.33 -2.32
N VAL A 408 -5.21 0.12 -1.07
CA VAL A 408 -4.89 1.52 -0.73
C VAL A 408 -3.44 1.82 -1.07
N MET A 409 -2.50 0.94 -0.71
CA MET A 409 -1.06 1.13 -1.01
C MET A 409 -0.81 1.23 -2.51
N GLN A 410 -1.37 0.29 -3.27
CA GLN A 410 -1.22 0.24 -4.73
C GLN A 410 -1.84 1.44 -5.46
N LEU A 411 -2.81 2.13 -4.84
CA LEU A 411 -3.42 3.33 -5.41
C LEU A 411 -2.76 4.63 -4.95
N SER A 412 -2.11 4.63 -3.80
CA SER A 412 -1.58 5.83 -3.17
C SER A 412 -0.11 6.10 -3.48
N PHE A 413 0.64 5.08 -3.91
CA PHE A 413 2.08 5.17 -4.17
C PHE A 413 2.42 4.90 -5.64
N ARG A 414 3.59 5.38 -6.06
CA ARG A 414 4.20 5.02 -7.35
C ARG A 414 4.60 3.55 -7.34
N ARG A 415 4.59 2.87 -8.50
CA ARG A 415 4.74 1.39 -8.62
C ARG A 415 5.80 0.78 -7.67
N VAL A 416 7.02 1.31 -7.66
CA VAL A 416 8.12 0.74 -6.85
C VAL A 416 7.89 0.90 -5.35
N GLU A 417 7.42 2.06 -4.91
CA GLU A 417 7.09 2.32 -3.50
C GLU A 417 5.82 1.58 -3.07
N ALA A 418 4.87 1.40 -3.99
CA ALA A 418 3.64 0.66 -3.77
C ALA A 418 3.89 -0.81 -3.44
N ASP A 419 4.74 -1.49 -4.21
CA ASP A 419 5.08 -2.89 -3.97
C ASP A 419 5.82 -3.06 -2.64
N PHE A 420 6.74 -2.13 -2.34
CA PHE A 420 7.44 -2.12 -1.06
C PHE A 420 6.49 -1.90 0.12
N ALA A 421 5.64 -0.86 0.09
CA ALA A 421 4.65 -0.61 1.14
C ALA A 421 3.62 -1.75 1.27
N SER A 422 3.30 -2.44 0.16
CA SER A 422 2.36 -3.56 0.11
C SER A 422 2.87 -4.84 0.78
N GLN A 423 4.16 -4.93 1.11
CA GLN A 423 4.71 -6.05 1.89
C GLN A 423 3.98 -6.20 3.23
N ALA A 424 3.68 -5.09 3.91
CA ALA A 424 3.02 -5.10 5.21
C ALA A 424 1.62 -5.75 5.17
N PRO A 425 0.64 -5.27 4.37
CA PRO A 425 -0.67 -5.91 4.28
C PRO A 425 -0.57 -7.36 3.80
N PHE A 426 0.35 -7.64 2.88
CA PHE A 426 0.51 -8.97 2.32
C PHE A 426 0.98 -9.99 3.38
N ILE A 427 2.00 -9.64 4.17
CA ILE A 427 2.51 -10.49 5.26
C ILE A 427 1.43 -10.69 6.32
N VAL A 428 0.73 -9.63 6.74
CA VAL A 428 -0.35 -9.73 7.73
C VAL A 428 -1.48 -10.64 7.22
N ALA A 429 -1.79 -10.62 5.91
CA ALA A 429 -2.78 -11.53 5.32
C ALA A 429 -2.33 -12.99 5.41
N LEU A 430 -1.07 -13.28 5.05
CA LEU A 430 -0.50 -14.63 5.15
C LEU A 430 -0.45 -15.11 6.60
N SER A 431 0.00 -14.27 7.53
CA SER A 431 0.08 -14.64 8.95
C SER A 431 -1.31 -14.87 9.53
N SER A 432 -2.27 -13.96 9.28
CA SER A 432 -3.64 -14.07 9.79
C SER A 432 -4.32 -15.36 9.31
N THR A 433 -4.22 -15.68 8.01
CA THR A 433 -4.77 -16.92 7.47
C THR A 433 -4.10 -18.17 8.04
N SER A 434 -2.76 -18.16 8.16
CA SER A 434 -2.00 -19.29 8.72
C SER A 434 -2.32 -19.54 10.19
N GLU A 435 -2.31 -18.51 11.02
CA GLU A 435 -2.59 -18.60 12.45
C GLU A 435 -4.01 -19.06 12.73
N MET A 436 -4.99 -18.49 12.01
CA MET A 436 -6.39 -18.91 12.15
C MET A 436 -6.58 -20.37 11.72
N LEU A 437 -5.89 -20.82 10.67
CA LEU A 437 -5.93 -22.21 10.25
C LEU A 437 -5.35 -23.12 11.33
N LEU A 438 -4.22 -22.75 11.95
CA LEU A 438 -3.63 -23.49 13.07
C LEU A 438 -4.59 -23.56 14.27
N ILE A 439 -5.24 -22.45 14.63
CA ILE A 439 -6.23 -22.42 15.71
C ILE A 439 -7.43 -23.32 15.39
N VAL A 440 -7.94 -23.28 14.15
CA VAL A 440 -9.04 -24.16 13.70
C VAL A 440 -8.64 -25.62 13.76
N LEU A 441 -7.48 -26.00 13.19
CA LEU A 441 -6.98 -27.37 13.18
C LEU A 441 -6.75 -27.88 14.62
N GLY A 442 -6.10 -27.07 15.46
CA GLY A 442 -5.89 -27.37 16.87
C GLY A 442 -7.22 -27.59 17.61
N SER A 443 -8.22 -26.74 17.36
CA SER A 443 -9.55 -26.91 17.96
C SER A 443 -10.26 -28.19 17.50
N PHE A 444 -10.05 -28.61 16.26
CA PHE A 444 -10.66 -29.81 15.70
C PHE A 444 -9.99 -31.08 16.24
N ILE A 445 -8.66 -31.09 16.30
CA ILE A 445 -7.88 -32.16 16.91
C ILE A 445 -8.26 -32.29 18.39
N TRP A 446 -8.31 -31.18 19.13
CA TRP A 446 -8.73 -31.17 20.53
C TRP A 446 -10.11 -31.78 20.74
N ARG A 447 -11.11 -31.38 19.92
CA ARG A 447 -12.46 -31.94 20.01
C ARG A 447 -12.46 -33.46 19.76
N ARG A 448 -11.73 -33.94 18.76
CA ARG A 448 -11.62 -35.38 18.47
C ARG A 448 -10.93 -36.17 19.57
N LEU A 449 -9.96 -35.59 20.26
CA LEU A 449 -9.20 -36.28 21.32
C LEU A 449 -9.92 -36.25 22.68
N CYS A 450 -10.62 -35.15 23.01
CA CYS A 450 -11.17 -34.92 24.35
C CYS A 450 -12.69 -35.06 24.45
N CYS A 451 -13.43 -35.10 23.33
CA CYS A 451 -14.88 -35.30 23.29
C CYS A 451 -15.24 -36.20 22.08
N PRO A 452 -14.97 -37.52 22.16
CA PRO A 452 -15.20 -38.46 21.06
C PRO A 452 -16.68 -38.62 20.69
#